data_AF-A0A438MXX3-F1
#
_entry.id   AF-A0A438MXX3-F1
#
_cell.length_a   1.000
_cell.length_b   1.000
_cell.length_c   1.000
_cell.angle_alpha   90.00
_cell.angle_beta   90.00
_cell.angle_gamma   90.00
#
_symmetry.space_group_name_H-M   'P 1'
#
loop_
_entity.id
_entity.type
_entity.pdbx_description
1 polymer ?
#
loop_
_entity_poly.entity_id
_entity_poly.type
_entity_poly.pdbx_seq_one_letter_code
_entity_poly.pdbx_strand_id
1 'polypeptide(L)'
;MSDLCARTAHPEAFSGSSRRPEHVSLDSPHSSTKDSTKDSTMAPVTLKAITFPGYEAITDRYAIAAAIVVPANYLTLVTSGHVGLDAEGNLADTIEQQIRLTFENVEKSILAAAPFLTKTQAWSSVYQITSYIKGDLDDAAVNSMFKVASETLGEHKPAWTCVGVEDLVLGRYEMAIFAAIPPA
;
A
#
# COMPACT_ATOMS: atom_id res chain seq x y z
N MET A 1 -37.35 21.19 -30.89
CA MET A 1 -37.10 20.56 -32.20
C MET A 1 -35.91 19.63 -31.99
N SER A 2 -36.18 18.41 -31.50
CA SER A 2 -36.39 17.17 -32.30
C SER A 2 -35.03 16.62 -32.77
N ASP A 3 -34.59 15.39 -32.57
CA ASP A 3 -35.13 14.12 -32.05
C ASP A 3 -33.90 13.21 -31.82
N LEU A 4 -33.83 12.44 -30.73
CA LEU A 4 -34.11 10.99 -30.69
C LEU A 4 -33.05 10.08 -31.36
N CYS A 5 -32.29 9.33 -30.55
CA CYS A 5 -32.14 7.87 -30.75
C CYS A 5 -31.47 7.21 -29.53
N ALA A 6 -32.31 6.78 -28.60
CA ALA A 6 -31.98 5.72 -27.66
C ALA A 6 -32.18 4.36 -28.34
N ARG A 7 -31.26 3.41 -28.13
CA ARG A 7 -31.54 1.97 -28.30
C ARG A 7 -30.98 1.20 -27.11
N THR A 8 -31.88 0.91 -26.18
CA THR A 8 -31.81 -0.13 -25.17
C THR A 8 -31.99 -1.51 -25.81
N ALA A 9 -31.20 -2.50 -25.40
CA ALA A 9 -31.51 -3.92 -25.58
C ALA A 9 -31.46 -4.62 -24.21
N HIS A 10 -32.57 -5.27 -23.87
CA HIS A 10 -32.77 -6.08 -22.65
C HIS A 10 -32.12 -7.48 -22.80
N PRO A 11 -31.94 -8.23 -21.69
CA PRO A 11 -31.16 -9.46 -21.63
C PRO A 11 -32.02 -10.69 -22.00
N GLU A 12 -31.42 -11.65 -22.71
CA GLU A 12 -32.03 -12.96 -22.90
C GLU A 12 -31.66 -13.91 -21.77
N ALA A 13 -32.70 -14.44 -21.12
CA ALA A 13 -32.66 -15.52 -20.16
C ALA A 13 -32.62 -16.86 -20.91
N PHE A 14 -31.67 -17.73 -20.57
CA PHE A 14 -31.70 -19.14 -20.97
C PHE A 14 -32.06 -20.01 -19.77
N SER A 15 -33.28 -20.57 -19.81
CA SER A 15 -33.75 -21.64 -18.93
C SER A 15 -33.45 -22.98 -19.60
N GLY A 16 -32.97 -23.98 -18.86
CA GLY A 16 -32.75 -25.31 -19.44
C GLY A 16 -32.12 -26.37 -18.53
N SER A 17 -32.96 -26.95 -17.67
CA SER A 17 -33.00 -28.36 -17.25
C SER A 17 -31.72 -29.12 -16.87
N SER A 18 -31.60 -29.35 -15.56
CA SER A 18 -31.06 -30.53 -14.88
C SER A 18 -31.18 -31.86 -15.64
N ARG A 19 -30.08 -32.63 -15.70
CA ARG A 19 -30.05 -34.11 -15.53
C ARG A 19 -28.70 -34.55 -14.94
N ARG A 20 -28.74 -35.09 -13.72
CA ARG A 20 -27.70 -35.98 -13.14
C ARG A 20 -27.75 -37.34 -13.83
N PRO A 21 -26.59 -37.98 -14.08
CA PRO A 21 -26.47 -39.43 -14.06
C PRO A 21 -25.83 -39.93 -12.77
N GLU A 22 -25.96 -41.23 -12.57
CA GLU A 22 -26.01 -41.93 -11.30
C GLU A 22 -24.65 -42.32 -10.69
N HIS A 23 -24.77 -42.70 -9.43
CA HIS A 23 -23.80 -43.34 -8.54
C HIS A 23 -23.10 -44.53 -9.22
N VAL A 24 -21.78 -44.49 -9.31
CA VAL A 24 -20.95 -45.68 -9.50
C VAL A 24 -20.07 -45.81 -8.26
N SER A 25 -20.45 -46.75 -7.39
CA SER A 25 -19.63 -47.17 -6.26
C SER A 25 -18.60 -48.20 -6.75
N LEU A 26 -17.31 -47.90 -6.56
CA LEU A 26 -16.23 -48.87 -6.69
C LEU A 26 -15.44 -48.84 -5.39
N ASP A 27 -15.59 -49.91 -4.61
CA ASP A 27 -14.84 -50.17 -3.40
C ASP A 27 -13.41 -50.65 -3.70
N SER A 28 -12.50 -50.28 -2.79
CA SER A 28 -11.19 -50.87 -2.44
C SER A 28 -9.93 -50.13 -2.95
N PRO A 29 -8.78 -50.22 -2.24
CA PRO A 29 -8.55 -50.42 -0.81
C PRO A 29 -7.72 -49.28 -0.18
N HIS A 30 -7.69 -49.25 1.15
CA HIS A 30 -6.88 -48.33 1.97
C HIS A 30 -5.42 -48.24 1.51
N SER A 31 -5.02 -47.05 1.05
CA SER A 31 -3.64 -46.58 1.08
C SER A 31 -3.58 -45.38 2.01
N SER A 32 -2.94 -45.60 3.15
CA SER A 32 -2.62 -44.57 4.13
C SER A 32 -1.64 -43.56 3.52
N THR A 33 -2.14 -42.53 2.85
CA THR A 33 -1.36 -41.32 2.61
C THR A 33 -1.34 -40.54 3.92
N LYS A 34 -0.18 -40.61 4.60
CA LYS A 34 0.18 -39.68 5.66
C LYS A 34 -0.04 -38.27 5.11
N ASP A 35 -1.11 -37.62 5.58
CA ASP A 35 -1.28 -36.18 5.41
C ASP A 35 -0.21 -35.53 6.26
N SER A 36 0.98 -35.37 5.67
CA SER A 36 1.98 -34.48 6.22
C SER A 36 1.45 -33.09 5.93
N THR A 37 0.60 -32.58 6.82
CA THR A 37 0.52 -31.16 7.09
C THR A 37 1.94 -30.74 7.47
N LYS A 38 2.74 -30.45 6.43
CA LYS A 38 3.94 -29.65 6.57
C LYS A 38 3.42 -28.37 7.16
N ASP A 39 3.70 -28.20 8.44
CA ASP A 39 3.80 -26.91 9.08
C ASP A 39 4.81 -26.12 8.25
N SER A 40 4.32 -25.54 7.16
CA SER A 40 5.02 -24.57 6.36
C SER A 40 4.94 -23.33 7.21
N THR A 41 5.86 -23.20 8.16
CA THR A 41 6.36 -21.91 8.61
C THR A 41 6.81 -21.19 7.34
N MET A 42 5.87 -20.53 6.67
CA MET A 42 6.16 -19.66 5.55
C MET A 42 7.09 -18.61 6.12
N ALA A 43 8.31 -18.52 5.57
CA ALA A 43 9.14 -17.35 5.77
C ALA A 43 8.25 -16.11 5.58
N PRO A 44 8.37 -15.07 6.42
CA PRO A 44 7.50 -13.91 6.36
C PRO A 44 7.49 -13.41 4.93
N VAL A 45 6.34 -13.55 4.26
CA VAL A 45 6.20 -13.17 2.86
C VAL A 45 6.28 -11.65 2.86
N THR A 46 7.41 -11.08 2.44
CA THR A 46 7.61 -9.63 2.37
C THR A 46 6.84 -9.04 1.20
N LEU A 47 6.43 -7.77 1.30
CA LEU A 47 5.90 -7.01 0.17
C LEU A 47 6.79 -7.19 -1.06
N LYS A 48 6.19 -7.52 -2.21
CA LYS A 48 6.95 -7.68 -3.45
C LYS A 48 6.85 -6.42 -4.30
N ALA A 49 7.95 -5.67 -4.35
CA ALA A 49 8.14 -4.60 -5.32
C ALA A 49 8.22 -5.16 -6.74
N ILE A 50 7.43 -4.58 -7.64
CA ILE A 50 7.41 -4.89 -9.06
C ILE A 50 8.07 -3.74 -9.82
N THR A 51 8.94 -4.11 -10.75
CA THR A 51 9.46 -3.24 -11.80
C THR A 51 9.14 -3.86 -13.16
N PHE A 52 9.29 -3.09 -14.23
CA PHE A 52 9.12 -3.56 -15.61
C PHE A 52 10.10 -2.83 -16.55
N PRO A 53 10.40 -3.41 -17.73
CA PRO A 53 11.30 -2.77 -18.70
C PRO A 53 10.89 -1.34 -19.03
N GLY A 54 11.74 -0.37 -18.70
CA GLY A 54 11.52 1.06 -18.88
C GLY A 54 11.22 1.83 -17.58
N TYR A 55 11.01 1.16 -16.45
CA TYR A 55 10.76 1.78 -15.14
C TYR A 55 12.00 1.82 -14.22
N GLU A 56 13.09 1.16 -14.62
CA GLU A 56 14.30 1.01 -13.80
C GLU A 56 14.92 2.36 -13.45
N ALA A 57 14.99 3.30 -14.40
CA ALA A 57 15.54 4.63 -14.15
C ALA A 57 14.77 5.41 -13.06
N ILE A 58 13.45 5.23 -12.98
CA ILE A 58 12.61 5.83 -11.94
C ILE A 58 12.86 5.12 -10.60
N THR A 59 12.94 3.79 -10.63
CA THR A 59 13.20 2.95 -9.44
C THR A 59 14.55 3.27 -8.81
N ASP A 60 15.58 3.46 -9.63
CA ASP A 60 16.95 3.74 -9.18
C ASP A 60 17.09 5.17 -8.69
N ARG A 61 16.43 6.13 -9.34
CA ARG A 61 16.51 7.55 -8.98
C ARG A 61 15.71 7.90 -7.73
N TYR A 62 14.52 7.31 -7.55
CA TYR A 62 13.56 7.74 -6.54
C TYR A 62 13.23 6.68 -5.49
N ALA A 63 13.80 5.48 -5.60
CA ALA A 63 13.53 4.35 -4.71
C ALA A 63 12.03 4.02 -4.60
N ILE A 64 11.30 4.08 -5.72
CA ILE A 64 9.88 3.73 -5.79
C ILE A 64 9.66 2.47 -6.64
N ALA A 65 8.62 1.71 -6.32
CA ALA A 65 8.21 0.56 -7.12
C ALA A 65 7.11 0.94 -8.12
N ALA A 66 7.09 0.28 -9.28
CA ALA A 66 6.00 0.45 -10.25
C ALA A 66 4.68 -0.12 -9.71
N ALA A 67 4.76 -1.21 -8.94
CA ALA A 67 3.64 -1.82 -8.25
C ALA A 67 4.13 -2.53 -6.98
N ILE A 68 3.24 -2.75 -6.02
CA ILE A 68 3.50 -3.61 -4.86
C ILE A 68 2.47 -4.73 -4.83
N VAL A 69 2.93 -5.97 -4.72
CA VAL A 69 2.05 -7.10 -4.41
C VAL A 69 2.04 -7.30 -2.90
N VAL A 70 0.86 -7.11 -2.32
CA VAL A 70 0.60 -7.38 -0.91
C VAL A 70 0.29 -8.88 -0.74
N PRO A 71 0.97 -9.60 0.17
CA PRO A 71 0.68 -11.01 0.42
C PRO A 71 -0.73 -11.24 0.95
N ALA A 72 -1.26 -12.44 0.70
CA ALA A 72 -2.48 -12.90 1.35
C ALA A 72 -2.29 -12.93 2.88
N ASN A 73 -3.37 -12.69 3.62
CA ASN A 73 -3.45 -12.70 5.09
C ASN A 73 -2.79 -11.52 5.82
N TYR A 74 -2.36 -10.48 5.10
CA TYR A 74 -1.96 -9.22 5.71
C TYR A 74 -3.18 -8.35 6.02
N LEU A 75 -3.16 -7.66 7.16
CA LEU A 75 -4.17 -6.64 7.48
C LEU A 75 -3.84 -5.35 6.73
N THR A 76 -4.84 -4.75 6.09
CA THR A 76 -4.70 -3.40 5.53
C THR A 76 -4.87 -2.35 6.63
N LEU A 77 -3.87 -1.49 6.79
CA LEU A 77 -3.92 -0.29 7.61
C LEU A 77 -3.93 0.94 6.69
N VAL A 78 -4.79 1.90 7.00
CA VAL A 78 -4.89 3.18 6.28
C VAL A 78 -4.73 4.30 7.29
N THR A 79 -3.89 5.30 6.98
CA THR A 79 -3.78 6.50 7.82
C THR A 79 -4.58 7.65 7.24
N SER A 80 -5.02 8.57 8.11
CA SER A 80 -5.32 9.94 7.66
C SER A 80 -4.04 10.61 7.13
N GLY A 81 -4.20 11.79 6.53
CA GLY A 81 -3.05 12.67 6.25
C GLY A 81 -2.39 13.11 7.55
N HIS A 82 -1.09 12.91 7.63
CA HIS A 82 -0.25 13.38 8.74
C HIS A 82 0.56 14.58 8.27
N VAL A 83 0.81 15.50 9.20
CA VAL A 83 1.62 16.70 8.98
C VAL A 83 2.66 16.82 10.10
N GLY A 84 3.56 17.80 9.96
CA GLY A 84 4.70 18.02 10.85
C GLY A 84 4.39 18.69 12.18
N LEU A 85 3.40 18.18 12.92
CA LEU A 85 3.08 18.62 14.28
C LEU A 85 3.91 17.87 15.33
N ASP A 86 4.37 18.58 16.36
CA ASP A 86 4.94 17.98 17.57
C ASP A 86 3.83 17.46 18.53
N ALA A 87 4.22 16.98 19.70
CA ALA A 87 3.29 16.42 20.69
C ALA A 87 2.38 17.50 21.33
N GLU A 88 2.84 18.75 21.31
CA GLU A 88 2.14 19.92 21.82
C GLU A 88 1.22 20.55 20.76
N GLY A 89 1.25 20.03 19.52
CA GLY A 89 0.43 20.51 18.41
C GLY A 89 1.02 21.73 17.68
N ASN A 90 2.31 22.01 17.85
CA ASN A 90 3.00 23.05 17.09
C ASN A 90 3.55 22.49 15.78
N LEU A 91 3.42 23.27 14.72
CA LEU A 91 3.99 22.94 13.43
C LEU A 91 5.49 23.27 13.41
N ALA A 92 6.30 22.35 12.90
CA ALA A 92 7.73 22.60 12.69
C ALA A 92 7.99 23.80 11.75
N ASP A 93 9.06 24.54 12.02
CA ASP A 93 9.37 25.80 11.35
C ASP A 93 9.80 25.62 9.89
N THR A 94 10.64 24.62 9.62
CA THR A 94 11.20 24.39 8.28
C THR A 94 10.51 23.24 7.56
N ILE A 95 10.52 23.28 6.22
CA ILE A 95 9.94 22.20 5.40
C ILE A 95 10.59 20.84 5.70
N GLU A 96 11.91 20.77 5.87
CA GLU A 96 12.60 19.52 6.21
C GLU A 96 12.15 18.97 7.56
N GLN A 97 12.02 19.83 8.58
CA GLN A 97 11.53 19.42 9.89
C GLN A 97 10.06 19.00 9.84
N GLN A 98 9.22 19.68 9.04
CA GLN A 98 7.83 19.27 8.84
C GLN A 98 7.75 17.89 8.18
N ILE A 99 8.56 17.63 7.15
CA ILE A 99 8.64 16.32 6.50
C ILE A 99 9.09 15.26 7.53
N ARG A 100 10.16 15.52 8.29
CA ARG A 100 10.68 14.57 9.30
C ARG A 100 9.63 14.23 10.36
N LEU A 101 8.98 15.24 10.94
CA LEU A 101 7.90 15.02 11.91
C LEU A 101 6.69 14.32 11.28
N THR A 102 6.39 14.59 10.01
CA THR A 102 5.32 13.89 9.29
C THR A 102 5.60 12.40 9.19
N PHE A 103 6.84 12.02 8.82
CA PHE A 103 7.26 10.61 8.83
C PHE A 103 7.15 10.03 10.24
N GLU A 104 7.71 10.68 11.25
CA GLU A 104 7.63 10.21 12.64
C GLU A 104 6.17 10.02 13.12
N ASN A 105 5.26 10.90 12.73
CA ASN A 105 3.85 10.79 13.12
C ASN A 105 3.13 9.64 12.39
N VAL A 106 3.46 9.37 11.12
CA VAL A 106 3.00 8.16 10.43
C VAL A 106 3.53 6.90 11.11
N GLU A 107 4.81 6.86 11.48
CA GLU A 107 5.41 5.75 12.21
C GLU A 107 4.66 5.47 13.53
N LYS A 108 4.39 6.52 14.32
CA LYS A 108 3.61 6.40 15.56
C LYS A 108 2.22 5.81 15.32
N SER A 109 1.54 6.21 14.26
CA SER A 109 0.22 5.68 13.89
C SER A 109 0.28 4.20 13.51
N ILE A 110 1.31 3.76 12.77
CA ILE A 110 1.50 2.35 12.45
C ILE A 110 1.79 1.54 13.71
N LEU A 111 2.72 2.01 14.55
CA LEU A 111 3.10 1.32 15.79
C LEU A 111 1.98 1.28 16.83
N ALA A 112 1.10 2.28 16.86
CA ALA A 112 -0.09 2.26 17.70
C ALA A 112 -1.07 1.15 17.28
N ALA A 113 -1.21 0.90 15.97
CA ALA A 113 -2.07 -0.16 15.44
C ALA A 113 -1.41 -1.56 15.50
N ALA A 114 -0.09 -1.63 15.38
CA ALA A 114 0.70 -2.84 15.33
C ALA A 114 1.94 -2.75 16.24
N PRO A 115 1.77 -2.79 17.58
CA PRO A 115 2.84 -2.51 18.55
C PRO A 115 3.94 -3.58 18.60
N PHE A 116 3.74 -4.73 17.95
CA PHE A 116 4.76 -5.78 17.82
C PHE A 116 5.78 -5.51 16.71
N LEU A 117 5.54 -4.51 15.85
CA LEU A 117 6.51 -4.10 14.83
C LEU A 117 7.61 -3.23 15.44
N THR A 118 8.84 -3.39 14.95
CA THR A 118 9.89 -2.38 15.11
C THR A 118 9.64 -1.18 14.17
N LYS A 119 10.33 -0.06 14.40
CA LYS A 119 10.29 1.11 13.50
C LYS A 119 10.61 0.75 12.05
N THR A 120 11.68 -0.01 11.83
CA THR A 120 12.07 -0.49 10.50
C THR A 120 10.96 -1.33 9.88
N GLN A 121 10.37 -2.27 10.62
CA GLN A 121 9.26 -3.09 10.11
C GLN A 121 7.99 -2.27 9.84
N ALA A 122 7.71 -1.23 10.65
CA ALA A 122 6.60 -0.33 10.39
C ALA A 122 6.74 0.34 9.01
N TRP A 123 7.93 0.85 8.67
CA TRP A 123 8.17 1.44 7.35
C TRP A 123 8.23 0.41 6.23
N SER A 124 8.83 -0.77 6.45
CA SER A 124 8.79 -1.87 5.48
C SER A 124 7.38 -2.42 5.22
N SER A 125 6.41 -2.12 6.09
CA SER A 125 5.00 -2.50 5.91
C SER A 125 4.22 -1.56 4.99
N VAL A 126 4.73 -0.35 4.75
CA VAL A 126 4.06 0.67 3.91
C VAL A 126 4.17 0.26 2.45
N TYR A 127 3.05 0.01 1.77
CA TYR A 127 3.07 -0.36 0.34
C TYR A 127 2.70 0.80 -0.59
N GLN A 128 2.02 1.83 -0.08
CA GLN A 128 1.65 3.00 -0.88
C GLN A 128 1.78 4.28 -0.06
N ILE A 129 2.39 5.29 -0.66
CA ILE A 129 2.48 6.64 -0.13
C ILE A 129 1.81 7.61 -1.11
N THR A 130 1.03 8.53 -0.57
CA THR A 130 0.64 9.75 -1.27
C THR A 130 1.07 10.95 -0.44
N SER A 131 1.89 11.81 -1.03
CA SER A 131 2.35 13.02 -0.38
C SER A 131 1.94 14.26 -1.17
N TYR A 132 1.73 15.34 -0.43
CA TYR A 132 1.31 16.63 -0.95
C TYR A 132 2.27 17.69 -0.45
N ILE A 133 2.76 18.53 -1.36
CA ILE A 133 3.57 19.71 -1.02
C ILE A 133 2.74 20.94 -1.38
N LYS A 134 2.55 21.84 -0.41
CA LYS A 134 1.84 23.11 -0.63
C LYS A 134 2.70 24.05 -1.49
N GLY A 135 2.06 24.60 -2.52
CA GLY A 135 2.68 25.45 -3.53
C GLY A 135 3.36 24.63 -4.63
N ASP A 136 4.33 25.24 -5.27
CA ASP A 136 5.12 24.57 -6.32
C ASP A 136 6.03 23.49 -5.72
N LEU A 137 6.29 22.46 -6.52
CA LEU A 137 7.30 21.43 -6.23
C LEU A 137 8.71 22.02 -6.43
N ASP A 138 9.12 22.90 -5.52
CA ASP A 138 10.46 23.49 -5.53
C ASP A 138 11.55 22.45 -5.17
N ASP A 139 12.77 22.67 -5.69
CA ASP A 139 13.89 21.76 -5.47
C ASP A 139 14.21 21.57 -3.99
N ALA A 140 13.99 22.58 -3.14
CA ALA A 140 14.28 22.49 -1.72
C ALA A 140 13.34 21.49 -1.03
N ALA A 141 12.03 21.61 -1.25
CA ALA A 141 11.03 20.70 -0.69
C ALA A 141 11.21 19.27 -1.22
N VAL A 142 11.43 19.11 -2.53
CA VAL A 142 11.62 17.81 -3.16
C VAL A 142 12.91 17.13 -2.68
N ASN A 143 14.03 17.86 -2.59
CA ASN A 143 15.30 17.30 -2.10
C ASN A 143 15.22 16.94 -0.61
N SER A 144 14.59 17.78 0.22
CA SER A 144 14.36 17.46 1.64
C SER A 144 13.47 16.23 1.79
N MET A 145 12.43 16.08 0.96
CA MET A 145 11.57 14.89 0.95
C MET A 145 12.36 13.62 0.64
N PHE A 146 13.14 13.59 -0.44
CA PHE A 146 13.94 12.41 -0.80
C PHE A 146 15.04 12.11 0.21
N LYS A 147 15.66 13.14 0.81
CA LYS A 147 16.63 12.96 1.90
C LYS A 147 15.99 12.23 3.09
N VAL A 148 14.90 12.76 3.64
CA VAL A 148 14.22 12.14 4.79
C VAL A 148 13.68 10.75 4.44
N ALA A 149 13.16 10.57 3.22
CA ALA A 149 12.71 9.28 2.73
C ALA A 149 13.84 8.25 2.71
N SER A 150 15.03 8.61 2.21
CA SER A 150 16.18 7.70 2.16
C SER A 150 16.67 7.28 3.55
N GLU A 151 16.64 8.20 4.51
CA GLU A 151 16.99 7.93 5.92
C GLU A 151 15.98 6.98 6.58
N THR A 152 14.71 7.05 6.17
CA THR A 152 13.60 6.35 6.84
C THR A 152 13.27 5.00 6.22
N LEU A 153 13.20 4.94 4.88
CA LEU A 153 12.81 3.74 4.13
C LEU A 153 13.98 2.78 3.90
N GLY A 154 15.23 3.28 3.92
CA GLY A 154 16.40 2.48 3.58
C GLY A 154 16.29 1.87 2.19
N GLU A 155 16.31 0.54 2.11
CA GLU A 155 16.18 -0.20 0.84
C GLU A 155 14.73 -0.44 0.41
N HIS A 156 13.74 -0.15 1.28
CA HIS A 156 12.33 -0.39 0.98
C HIS A 156 11.80 0.59 -0.05
N LYS A 157 11.03 0.08 -1.02
CA LYS A 157 10.51 0.86 -2.17
C LYS A 157 8.99 0.75 -2.25
N PRO A 158 8.22 1.68 -1.66
CA PRO A 158 6.76 1.68 -1.81
C PRO A 158 6.36 2.15 -3.21
N ALA A 159 5.10 1.92 -3.59
CA ALA A 159 4.48 2.73 -4.63
C ALA A 159 4.27 4.15 -4.08
N TRP A 160 4.60 5.19 -4.84
CA TRP A 160 4.53 6.55 -4.33
C TRP A 160 4.14 7.56 -5.41
N THR A 161 3.16 8.42 -5.08
CA THR A 161 2.85 9.65 -5.82
C THR A 161 3.06 10.88 -4.94
N CYS A 162 3.75 11.89 -5.47
CA CYS A 162 3.90 13.21 -4.84
C CYS A 162 3.26 14.28 -5.73
N VAL A 163 2.46 15.17 -5.15
CA VAL A 163 1.69 16.18 -5.89
C VAL A 163 1.90 17.57 -5.26
N GLY A 164 2.15 18.57 -6.10
CA GLY A 164 2.05 19.97 -5.69
C GLY A 164 0.58 20.38 -5.60
N VAL A 165 0.17 20.96 -4.47
CA VAL A 165 -1.21 21.40 -4.23
C VAL A 165 -1.25 22.87 -3.88
N GLU A 166 -2.34 23.55 -4.22
CA GLU A 166 -2.47 24.99 -3.92
C GLU A 166 -2.42 25.25 -2.41
N ASP A 167 -3.11 24.41 -1.62
CA ASP A 167 -3.17 24.59 -0.18
C ASP A 167 -3.27 23.26 0.59
N LEU A 168 -2.87 23.31 1.86
CA LEU A 168 -3.04 22.28 2.88
C LEU A 168 -3.62 22.95 4.13
N VAL A 169 -4.49 22.26 4.86
CA VAL A 169 -5.12 22.83 6.07
C VAL A 169 -4.06 23.26 7.10
N LEU A 170 -2.96 22.51 7.20
CA LEU A 170 -1.83 22.81 8.08
C LEU A 170 -0.50 22.54 7.37
N GLY A 171 0.43 23.47 7.53
CA GLY A 171 1.80 23.34 7.08
C GLY A 171 2.02 23.32 5.57
N ARG A 172 3.17 22.78 5.16
CA ARG A 172 3.62 22.71 3.77
C ARG A 172 3.78 21.30 3.23
N TYR A 173 3.67 20.29 4.08
CA TYR A 173 3.78 18.88 3.71
C TYR A 173 2.75 18.04 4.43
N GLU A 174 2.05 17.19 3.67
CA GLU A 174 1.10 16.21 4.20
C GLU A 174 1.32 14.85 3.55
N MET A 175 1.17 13.77 4.31
CA MET A 175 1.36 12.41 3.83
C MET A 175 0.29 11.47 4.36
N ALA A 176 -0.33 10.70 3.46
CA ALA A 176 -1.18 9.58 3.79
C ALA A 176 -0.59 8.30 3.23
N ILE A 177 -0.75 7.18 3.95
CA ILE A 177 -0.19 5.90 3.55
C ILE A 177 -1.23 4.79 3.59
N PHE A 178 -0.93 3.74 2.84
CA PHE A 178 -1.46 2.41 3.08
C PHE A 178 -0.32 1.48 3.49
N ALA A 179 -0.56 0.72 4.55
CA ALA A 179 0.36 -0.30 5.05
C ALA A 179 -0.33 -1.67 5.05
N ALA A 180 0.48 -2.71 4.91
CA ALA A 180 0.09 -4.09 5.04
C ALA A 180 0.78 -4.67 6.26
N ILE A 181 0.02 -4.93 7.31
CA ILE A 181 0.53 -5.43 8.58
C ILE A 181 0.58 -6.97 8.54
N PRO A 182 1.73 -7.60 8.80
CA PRO A 182 1.83 -9.05 8.85
C PRO A 182 1.03 -9.61 10.03
N PRO A 183 0.63 -10.89 9.98
CA PRO A 183 0.16 -11.60 11.17
C PRO A 183 1.18 -11.50 12.32
N ALA A 184 0.68 -11.32 13.55
CA ALA A 184 1.49 -11.24 14.76
C ALA A 184 2.09 -12.60 15.17
#